data_AF-A0A1I4F4Q3-F1
#
_entry.id   AF-A0A1I4F4Q3-F1
#
_cell.length_a   1.000
_cell.length_b   1.000
_cell.length_c   1.000
_cell.angle_alpha   90.00
_cell.angle_beta   90.00
_cell.angle_gamma   90.00
#
_symmetry.space_group_name_H-M   'P 1'
#
loop_
_entity.id
_entity.type
_entity.pdbx_description
1 polymer ?
#
loop_
_entity_poly.entity_id
_entity_poly.type
_entity_poly.pdbx_seq_one_letter_code
_entity_poly.pdbx_strand_id
1 'polypeptide(L)'
;MPAGPGGAKDTVAHAPLIAHLAHRAASADAAASADAAASADAAASADAAAFARLAAVDGAGRPVVLAERADATVVRSGSVVAKAHAPGGDPQRLALRLDVAAHPLLGRVLLAPLPAAEGPRSPAPQTGAGPGRRLLDTLPDGRPVSLWPYGTPVDPGAPEAAPWEAVGALLARLHAVPPAALPGPLPPMRGPAKAARALESLRRTVRRTAAARAVEAAWAGLPAWTRDEAPPPRADSLCHGDLHLGQLVRHPAPDGPWRLIDVDDLGLGDPAWDLARPAAWFATGLLAPADFGRFLGAYRAAGGTALPGGADGRPFDPWPRLDAPARALTVQLAARALVRAEAEGRAPDETDRALVDACSRIAGS
;
A
#
# COMPACT_ATOMS: atom_id res chain seq x y z
N MET A 1 -6.32 -25.64 -56.79
CA MET A 1 -6.70 -24.24 -57.02
C MET A 1 -7.64 -23.81 -55.90
N PRO A 2 -7.42 -22.64 -55.32
CA PRO A 2 -7.63 -22.38 -53.89
C PRO A 2 -8.66 -21.27 -53.64
N ALA A 3 -9.07 -21.09 -52.39
CA ALA A 3 -9.46 -19.78 -51.88
C ALA A 3 -9.05 -19.70 -50.40
N GLY A 4 -8.09 -18.81 -50.14
CA GLY A 4 -7.53 -18.52 -48.83
C GLY A 4 -8.37 -17.55 -47.99
N PRO A 5 -7.77 -17.00 -46.92
CA PRO A 5 -8.45 -16.54 -45.71
C PRO A 5 -8.70 -15.01 -45.69
N GLY A 6 -9.71 -14.57 -44.94
CA GLY A 6 -9.94 -13.17 -44.60
C GLY A 6 -11.20 -13.04 -43.71
N GLY A 7 -11.23 -12.32 -42.60
CA GLY A 7 -10.28 -11.33 -42.13
C GLY A 7 -10.32 -11.16 -40.61
N ALA A 8 -9.15 -10.81 -40.08
CA ALA A 8 -9.01 -10.04 -38.86
C ALA A 8 -9.69 -8.67 -39.03
N LYS A 9 -10.53 -8.30 -38.06
CA LYS A 9 -11.10 -6.98 -37.70
C LYS A 9 -12.13 -7.32 -36.60
N ASP A 10 -12.01 -6.97 -35.33
CA ASP A 10 -11.57 -5.72 -34.73
C ASP A 10 -10.90 -5.96 -33.37
N THR A 11 -9.61 -5.65 -33.24
CA THR A 11 -8.89 -5.63 -31.94
C THR A 11 -8.23 -4.27 -31.67
N VAL A 12 -8.61 -3.23 -32.42
CA VAL A 12 -7.98 -1.91 -32.35
C VAL A 12 -9.04 -0.85 -32.04
N ALA A 13 -9.54 -0.86 -30.80
CA ALA A 13 -10.30 0.27 -30.23
C ALA A 13 -10.21 0.38 -28.69
N HIS A 14 -9.72 -0.64 -27.97
CA HIS A 14 -9.68 -0.63 -26.48
C HIS A 14 -8.34 -0.21 -25.86
N ALA A 15 -7.24 -0.19 -26.61
CA ALA A 15 -5.92 0.17 -26.08
C ALA A 15 -5.83 1.61 -25.49
N PRO A 16 -6.45 2.65 -26.09
CA PRO A 16 -6.43 4.00 -25.52
C PRO A 16 -7.24 4.12 -24.22
N LEU A 17 -8.35 3.39 -24.12
CA LEU A 17 -9.24 3.38 -22.94
C LEU A 17 -8.58 2.64 -21.77
N ILE A 18 -7.93 1.51 -22.04
CA ILE A 18 -7.20 0.72 -21.03
C ILE A 18 -5.99 1.50 -20.50
N ALA A 19 -5.23 2.16 -21.37
CA ALA A 19 -4.13 3.03 -20.97
C ALA A 19 -4.63 4.25 -20.16
N HIS A 20 -5.77 4.83 -20.53
CA HIS A 20 -6.41 5.91 -19.80
C HIS A 20 -6.92 5.47 -18.42
N LEU A 21 -7.52 4.28 -18.30
CA LEU A 21 -8.00 3.71 -17.03
C LEU A 21 -6.84 3.24 -16.13
N ALA A 22 -5.75 2.71 -16.69
CA ALA A 22 -4.53 2.39 -15.96
C ALA A 22 -3.82 3.65 -15.46
N HIS A 23 -3.70 4.66 -16.31
CA HIS A 23 -3.19 5.98 -15.92
C HIS A 23 -4.10 6.61 -14.86
N ARG A 24 -5.43 6.50 -14.97
CA ARG A 24 -6.38 7.02 -13.98
C ARG A 24 -6.50 6.17 -12.71
N ALA A 25 -6.24 4.88 -12.73
CA ALA A 25 -6.18 4.04 -11.53
C ALA A 25 -4.86 4.26 -10.78
N ALA A 26 -3.73 4.36 -11.50
CA ALA A 26 -2.45 4.82 -10.95
C ALA A 26 -2.55 6.26 -10.46
N SER A 27 -3.28 7.12 -11.19
CA SER A 27 -3.60 8.49 -10.77
C SER A 27 -4.70 8.55 -9.74
N ALA A 28 -5.49 7.50 -9.49
CA ALA A 28 -6.49 7.44 -8.41
C ALA A 28 -5.90 6.84 -7.14
N ASP A 29 -4.85 6.01 -7.26
CA ASP A 29 -3.92 5.68 -6.17
C ASP A 29 -3.03 6.89 -5.87
N ALA A 30 -2.60 7.66 -6.88
CA ALA A 30 -1.87 8.92 -6.72
C ALA A 30 -2.77 10.09 -6.26
N ALA A 31 -4.03 10.17 -6.67
CA ALA A 31 -5.01 11.21 -6.28
C ALA A 31 -5.74 10.85 -4.99
N ALA A 32 -5.95 9.55 -4.68
CA ALA A 32 -6.20 9.12 -3.30
C ALA A 32 -5.07 9.54 -2.36
N SER A 33 -3.87 9.76 -2.91
CA SER A 33 -2.72 10.27 -2.16
C SER A 33 -2.46 11.78 -2.30
N ALA A 34 -3.03 12.48 -3.29
CA ALA A 34 -2.70 13.87 -3.64
C ALA A 34 -3.86 14.89 -3.58
N ASP A 35 -5.15 14.52 -3.64
CA ASP A 35 -6.23 15.48 -3.99
C ASP A 35 -7.07 16.04 -2.82
N ALA A 36 -6.52 16.07 -1.60
CA ALA A 36 -7.11 16.81 -0.46
C ALA A 36 -6.48 18.21 -0.29
N ALA A 37 -5.93 18.80 -1.36
CA ALA A 37 -5.08 19.99 -1.30
C ALA A 37 -5.83 21.34 -1.40
N ALA A 38 -7.16 21.38 -1.34
CA ALA A 38 -7.93 22.61 -1.57
C ALA A 38 -8.98 22.92 -0.49
N SER A 39 -8.57 23.05 0.77
CA SER A 39 -9.25 23.92 1.75
C SER A 39 -8.33 24.31 2.93
N ALA A 40 -7.25 25.04 2.62
CA ALA A 40 -6.40 25.75 3.58
C ALA A 40 -7.16 27.00 4.12
N ASP A 41 -7.04 27.44 5.38
CA ASP A 41 -5.86 28.23 5.77
C ASP A 41 -5.63 28.36 7.30
N ALA A 42 -6.51 27.87 8.18
CA ALA A 42 -6.42 28.22 9.61
C ALA A 42 -5.88 27.09 10.53
N ALA A 43 -6.24 25.83 10.28
CA ALA A 43 -5.79 24.69 11.10
C ALA A 43 -4.39 24.18 10.71
N ALA A 44 -3.95 24.49 9.49
CA ALA A 44 -2.66 24.07 8.93
C ALA A 44 -1.43 24.69 9.64
N SER A 45 -1.60 25.76 10.44
CA SER A 45 -0.47 26.49 11.04
C SER A 45 0.02 25.91 12.37
N ALA A 46 -0.84 25.21 13.12
CA ALA A 46 -0.48 24.65 14.43
C ALA A 46 0.30 23.32 14.32
N ASP A 47 -0.15 22.43 13.43
CA ASP A 47 0.50 21.14 13.19
C ASP A 47 1.84 21.31 12.45
N ALA A 48 1.88 22.16 11.41
CA ALA A 48 3.10 22.40 10.65
C ALA A 48 4.25 22.93 11.53
N ALA A 49 3.96 23.73 12.57
CA ALA A 49 4.94 24.21 13.52
C ALA A 49 5.46 23.10 14.46
N ALA A 50 4.60 22.16 14.89
CA ALA A 50 5.02 21.01 15.68
C ALA A 50 5.85 20.01 14.85
N PHE A 51 5.45 19.75 13.61
CA PHE A 51 6.22 18.95 12.65
C PHE A 51 7.55 19.62 12.29
N ALA A 52 7.57 20.94 12.10
CA ALA A 52 8.78 21.70 11.84
C ALA A 52 9.75 21.63 13.02
N ARG A 53 9.28 21.65 14.28
CA ARG A 53 10.14 21.48 15.47
C ARG A 53 10.75 20.09 15.57
N LEU A 54 10.01 19.04 15.18
CA LEU A 54 10.50 17.65 15.17
C LEU A 54 11.44 17.37 14.00
N ALA A 55 11.21 18.01 12.85
CA ALA A 55 12.02 17.86 11.64
C ALA A 55 13.13 18.93 11.51
N ALA A 56 13.25 19.85 12.47
CA ALA A 56 14.33 20.83 12.57
C ALA A 56 15.62 20.17 13.05
N VAL A 57 16.13 19.26 12.22
CA VAL A 57 17.55 18.90 12.22
C VAL A 57 18.18 19.80 11.16
N ASP A 58 19.00 20.75 11.60
CA ASP A 58 19.83 21.65 10.79
C ASP A 58 19.12 22.62 9.82
N GLY A 59 18.52 23.70 10.35
CA GLY A 59 18.26 24.94 9.58
C GLY A 59 17.45 24.77 8.28
N ALA A 60 16.72 23.67 8.16
CA ALA A 60 16.12 23.20 6.92
C ALA A 60 14.95 24.09 6.47
N GLY A 61 14.83 24.28 5.15
CA GLY A 61 13.89 25.20 4.51
C GLY A 61 12.41 24.97 4.83
N ARG A 62 11.55 25.87 4.33
CA ARG A 62 10.11 25.92 4.64
C ARG A 62 9.47 24.52 4.53
N PRO A 63 8.75 24.04 5.58
CA PRO A 63 8.05 22.77 5.55
C PRO A 63 7.11 22.66 4.34
N VAL A 64 7.07 21.48 3.72
CA VAL A 64 6.19 21.16 2.60
C VAL A 64 5.32 19.97 3.00
N VAL A 65 4.00 20.14 2.99
CA VAL A 65 3.06 19.05 3.19
C VAL A 65 3.09 18.16 1.95
N LEU A 66 3.47 16.89 2.11
CA LEU A 66 3.48 15.89 1.04
C LEU A 66 2.16 15.13 0.95
N ALA A 67 1.48 14.94 2.08
CA ALA A 67 0.16 14.33 2.14
C ALA A 67 -0.57 14.76 3.42
N GLU A 68 -1.87 14.99 3.33
CA GLU A 68 -2.74 15.24 4.48
C GLU A 68 -4.01 14.41 4.31
N ARG A 69 -4.23 13.49 5.26
CA ARG A 69 -5.35 12.55 5.25
C ARG A 69 -5.81 12.32 6.67
N ALA A 70 -7.05 11.86 6.83
CA ALA A 70 -7.60 11.50 8.14
C ALA A 70 -6.78 10.41 8.85
N ASP A 71 -6.06 9.57 8.09
CA ASP A 71 -5.26 8.45 8.60
C ASP A 71 -3.74 8.72 8.63
N ALA A 72 -3.24 9.80 8.01
CA ALA A 72 -1.84 10.20 8.12
C ALA A 72 -1.60 11.64 7.64
N THR A 73 -0.66 12.33 8.28
CA THR A 73 -0.12 13.61 7.80
C THR A 73 1.38 13.44 7.56
N VAL A 74 1.85 13.83 6.37
CA VAL A 74 3.25 13.69 5.95
C VAL A 74 3.80 15.05 5.58
N VAL A 75 4.85 15.47 6.28
CA VAL A 75 5.49 16.78 6.11
C VAL A 75 6.98 16.59 5.86
N ARG A 76 7.49 17.20 4.80
CA ARG A 76 8.91 17.25 4.50
C ARG A 76 9.51 18.57 5.00
N SER A 77 10.65 18.47 5.69
CA SER A 77 11.52 19.59 6.02
C SER A 77 12.94 19.23 5.56
N GLY A 78 13.42 19.87 4.50
CA GLY A 78 14.74 19.55 3.92
C GLY A 78 14.88 18.10 3.47
N SER A 79 15.76 17.35 4.12
CA SER A 79 16.02 15.92 3.87
C SER A 79 15.25 14.98 4.81
N VAL A 80 14.40 15.52 5.68
CA VAL A 80 13.61 14.74 6.65
C VAL A 80 12.13 14.77 6.28
N VAL A 81 11.48 13.63 6.43
CA VAL A 81 10.03 13.46 6.33
C VAL A 81 9.50 13.04 7.69
N ALA A 82 8.58 13.82 8.24
CA ALA A 82 7.81 13.46 9.42
C ALA A 82 6.46 12.90 8.98
N LYS A 83 6.09 11.75 9.55
CA LYS A 83 4.80 11.09 9.32
C LYS A 83 4.05 10.99 10.65
N ALA A 84 2.96 11.72 10.80
CA ALA A 84 1.99 11.40 11.84
C ALA A 84 1.11 10.24 11.39
N HIS A 85 0.92 9.31 12.30
CA HIS A 85 0.13 8.10 12.10
C HIS A 85 -1.30 8.31 12.58
N ALA A 86 -2.21 7.49 12.06
CA ALA A 86 -3.64 7.53 12.42
C ALA A 86 -3.84 7.51 13.94
N PRO A 87 -4.75 8.35 14.48
CA PRO A 87 -5.14 8.25 15.88
C PRO A 87 -5.82 6.90 16.15
N GLY A 88 -5.58 6.33 17.34
CA GLY A 88 -6.23 5.09 17.79
C GLY A 88 -5.57 3.77 17.36
N GLY A 89 -4.45 3.81 16.65
CA GLY A 89 -3.57 2.64 16.49
C GLY A 89 -2.85 2.29 17.79
N ASP A 90 -2.46 1.03 17.97
CA ASP A 90 -1.63 0.57 19.08
C ASP A 90 -0.18 1.10 18.90
N PRO A 91 0.29 2.05 19.74
CA PRO A 91 1.62 2.64 19.58
C PRO A 91 2.75 1.65 19.80
N GLN A 92 2.54 0.58 20.58
CA GLN A 92 3.56 -0.46 20.81
C GLN A 92 3.75 -1.32 19.56
N ARG A 93 2.66 -1.67 18.88
CA ARG A 93 2.73 -2.38 17.59
C ARG A 93 3.39 -1.51 16.51
N LEU A 94 3.11 -0.21 16.51
CA LEU A 94 3.77 0.72 15.59
C LEU A 94 5.27 0.86 15.88
N ALA A 95 5.66 1.01 17.15
CA ALA A 95 7.06 1.05 17.55
C ALA A 95 7.81 -0.22 17.12
N LEU A 96 7.21 -1.39 17.32
CA LEU A 96 7.79 -2.66 16.88
C LEU A 96 7.99 -2.73 15.36
N ARG A 97 7.06 -2.19 14.56
CA ARG A 97 7.20 -2.10 13.09
C ARG A 97 8.34 -1.17 12.67
N LEU A 98 8.54 -0.08 13.41
CA LEU A 98 9.67 0.84 13.18
C LEU A 98 11.00 0.16 13.52
N ASP A 99 11.06 -0.61 14.61
CA ASP A 99 12.26 -1.38 14.97
C ASP A 99 12.59 -2.44 13.90
N VAL A 100 11.57 -3.10 13.34
CA VAL A 100 11.73 -4.01 12.20
C VAL A 100 12.24 -3.26 10.97
N ALA A 101 11.67 -2.10 10.64
CA ALA A 101 12.12 -1.28 9.51
C ALA A 101 13.58 -0.81 9.65
N ALA A 102 14.02 -0.55 10.88
CA ALA A 102 15.39 -0.18 11.21
C ALA A 102 16.36 -1.38 11.26
N HIS A 103 15.86 -2.62 11.22
CA HIS A 103 16.68 -3.80 11.40
C HIS A 103 17.68 -3.99 10.24
N PRO A 104 18.96 -4.33 10.50
CA PRO A 104 19.98 -4.43 9.46
C PRO A 104 19.64 -5.40 8.30
N LEU A 105 18.92 -6.50 8.59
CA LEU A 105 18.48 -7.44 7.57
C LEU A 105 17.55 -6.80 6.52
N LEU A 106 16.88 -5.70 6.87
CA LEU A 106 15.91 -5.01 6.03
C LEU A 106 16.46 -3.72 5.41
N GLY A 107 17.71 -3.33 5.68
CA GLY A 107 18.28 -2.05 5.19
C GLY A 107 18.41 -1.92 3.65
N ARG A 108 18.29 -3.04 2.92
CA ARG A 108 18.21 -3.08 1.44
C ARG A 108 16.79 -3.22 0.90
N VAL A 109 15.80 -3.33 1.78
CA VAL A 109 14.39 -3.59 1.46
C VAL A 109 13.53 -2.41 1.89
N LEU A 110 13.52 -2.11 3.19
CA LEU A 110 12.79 -0.99 3.79
C LEU A 110 13.71 0.23 3.92
N LEU A 111 13.13 1.41 3.80
CA LEU A 111 13.80 2.63 4.24
C LEU A 111 13.92 2.59 5.76
N ALA A 112 15.09 2.87 6.33
CA ALA A 112 15.24 2.90 7.77
C ALA A 112 14.70 4.23 8.33
N PRO A 113 13.89 4.21 9.41
CA PRO A 113 13.46 5.44 10.07
C PRO A 113 14.64 6.14 10.76
N LEU A 114 14.51 7.44 10.94
CA LEU A 114 15.42 8.27 11.71
C LEU A 114 15.03 8.24 13.20
N PRO A 115 16.01 8.36 14.11
CA PRO A 115 15.75 8.56 15.53
C PRO A 115 14.95 9.84 15.73
N ALA A 116 14.01 9.80 16.66
CA ALA A 116 13.44 11.01 17.23
C ALA A 116 14.56 11.81 17.89
N ALA A 117 14.54 13.14 17.73
CA ALA A 117 15.49 14.01 18.40
C ALA A 117 15.39 13.85 19.92
N GLU A 118 16.52 13.90 20.62
CA GLU A 118 16.54 13.93 22.09
C GLU A 118 15.99 15.28 22.59
N GLY A 119 14.67 15.40 22.71
CA GLY A 119 14.04 16.52 23.42
C GLY A 119 14.20 16.41 24.95
N PRO A 120 13.89 17.48 25.71
CA PRO A 120 13.89 17.41 27.17
C PRO A 120 12.94 16.29 27.62
N ARG A 121 13.50 15.31 28.35
CA ARG A 121 12.81 14.10 28.81
C ARG A 121 11.52 14.47 29.53
N SER A 122 10.38 14.06 28.99
CA SER A 122 9.13 14.04 29.76
C SER A 122 9.28 12.99 30.88
N PRO A 123 8.88 13.27 32.13
CA PRO A 123 9.11 12.39 33.27
C PRO A 123 8.08 11.25 33.29
N ALA A 124 8.13 10.36 32.30
CA ALA A 124 7.40 9.09 32.33
C ALA A 124 8.29 8.01 32.97
N PRO A 125 7.73 7.06 33.73
CA PRO A 125 8.51 6.05 34.42
C PRO A 125 9.24 5.15 33.42
N GLN A 126 10.57 5.17 33.51
CA GLN A 126 11.47 4.33 32.73
C GLN A 126 11.33 2.89 33.21
N THR A 127 10.61 2.06 32.46
CA THR A 127 10.68 0.60 32.61
C THR A 127 11.81 0.06 31.72
N GLY A 128 13.00 -0.03 32.30
CA GLY A 128 13.94 -1.14 32.09
C GLY A 128 14.60 -1.38 30.71
N ALA A 129 14.44 -0.54 29.69
CA ALA A 129 15.26 -0.62 28.48
C ALA A 129 16.45 0.34 28.58
N GLY A 130 17.65 -0.09 28.18
CA GLY A 130 18.85 0.77 28.12
C GLY A 130 18.66 2.00 27.20
N PRO A 131 19.70 2.81 26.93
CA PRO A 131 19.60 3.97 26.03
C PRO A 131 19.38 3.49 24.57
N GLY A 132 18.16 3.05 24.28
CA GLY A 132 17.71 2.62 22.97
C GLY A 132 17.32 3.81 22.13
N ARG A 133 17.60 3.70 20.83
CA ARG A 133 17.24 4.70 19.82
C ARG A 133 15.71 4.77 19.70
N ARG A 134 15.08 5.82 20.22
CA ARG A 134 13.62 6.00 20.11
C ARG A 134 13.25 6.40 18.69
N LEU A 135 12.43 5.59 18.01
CA LEU A 135 11.99 5.82 16.62
C LEU A 135 10.59 6.45 16.49
N LEU A 136 9.84 6.50 17.59
CA LEU A 136 8.46 6.99 17.63
C LEU A 136 8.35 8.12 18.65
N ASP A 137 7.81 9.26 18.23
CA ASP A 137 7.42 10.37 19.10
C ASP A 137 5.90 10.57 19.14
N THR A 138 5.44 11.55 19.89
CA THR A 138 4.02 11.90 20.01
C THR A 138 3.85 13.41 19.80
N LEU A 139 2.91 13.78 18.93
CA LEU A 139 2.52 15.17 18.72
C LEU A 139 1.68 15.71 19.90
N PRO A 140 1.53 17.04 20.05
CA PRO A 140 0.71 17.64 21.11
C PRO A 140 -0.76 17.19 21.13
N ASP A 141 -1.30 16.79 19.97
CA ASP A 141 -2.65 16.24 19.81
C ASP A 141 -2.74 14.73 20.14
N GLY A 142 -1.65 14.12 20.57
CA GLY A 142 -1.55 12.71 20.95
C GLY A 142 -1.26 11.76 19.79
N ARG A 143 -1.18 12.23 18.54
CA ARG A 143 -0.86 11.34 17.40
C ARG A 143 0.60 10.85 17.46
N PRO A 144 0.86 9.55 17.23
CA PRO A 144 2.22 9.07 17.08
C PRO A 144 2.87 9.67 15.83
N VAL A 145 4.17 9.97 15.87
CA VAL A 145 4.94 10.51 14.74
C VAL A 145 6.28 9.81 14.61
N SER A 146 6.67 9.49 13.38
CA SER A 146 7.99 8.94 13.04
C SER A 146 8.70 9.81 12.02
N LEU A 147 10.05 9.74 12.02
CA LEU A 147 10.91 10.51 11.13
C LEU A 147 11.61 9.58 10.13
N TRP A 148 11.81 10.06 8.90
CA TRP A 148 12.36 9.27 7.80
C TRP A 148 13.29 10.14 6.94
N PRO A 149 14.31 9.55 6.30
CA PRO A 149 15.02 10.24 5.22
C PRO A 149 14.07 10.51 4.05
N TYR A 150 14.22 11.64 3.39
CA TYR A 150 13.52 11.90 2.13
C TYR A 150 14.09 11.02 1.01
N GLY A 151 13.21 10.35 0.29
CA GLY A 151 13.52 9.66 -0.96
C GLY A 151 12.61 10.15 -2.09
N THR A 152 13.07 9.98 -3.34
CA THR A 152 12.27 10.38 -4.51
C THR A 152 11.20 9.32 -4.78
N PRO A 153 9.90 9.65 -4.74
CA PRO A 153 8.82 8.69 -4.98
C PRO A 153 8.76 8.28 -6.45
N VAL A 154 7.99 7.22 -6.74
CA VAL A 154 7.58 6.90 -8.13
C VAL A 154 6.79 8.08 -8.70
N ASP A 155 7.10 8.48 -9.95
CA ASP A 155 6.40 9.56 -10.63
C ASP A 155 5.03 9.06 -11.15
N PRO A 156 3.89 9.58 -10.65
CA PRO A 156 2.57 9.21 -11.14
C PRO A 156 2.30 9.69 -12.58
N GLY A 157 3.06 10.68 -13.06
CA GLY A 157 2.98 11.21 -14.43
C GLY A 157 3.66 10.34 -15.49
N ALA A 158 4.44 9.33 -15.07
CA ALA A 158 5.17 8.42 -15.96
C ALA A 158 4.87 6.94 -15.62
N PRO A 159 3.62 6.46 -15.75
CA PRO A 159 3.22 5.10 -15.36
C PRO A 159 3.97 4.01 -16.13
N GLU A 160 4.42 4.26 -17.36
CA GLU A 160 5.25 3.37 -18.16
C GLU A 160 6.65 3.14 -17.54
N ALA A 161 7.10 4.07 -16.70
CA ALA A 161 8.35 3.98 -15.94
C ALA A 161 8.16 3.33 -14.55
N ALA A 162 6.96 2.82 -14.24
CA ALA A 162 6.70 2.14 -12.98
C ALA A 162 7.70 0.98 -12.75
N PRO A 163 8.34 0.91 -11.57
CA PRO A 163 9.48 0.03 -11.34
C PRO A 163 9.05 -1.41 -10.98
N TRP A 164 8.20 -2.03 -11.78
CA TRP A 164 7.56 -3.33 -11.49
C TRP A 164 8.55 -4.44 -11.10
N GLU A 165 9.69 -4.53 -11.78
CA GLU A 165 10.73 -5.50 -11.46
C GLU A 165 11.34 -5.24 -10.07
N ALA A 166 11.56 -3.97 -9.71
CA ALA A 166 12.08 -3.61 -8.40
C ALA A 166 11.07 -3.92 -7.30
N VAL A 167 9.77 -3.67 -7.54
CA VAL A 167 8.69 -4.04 -6.62
C VAL A 167 8.72 -5.54 -6.36
N GLY A 168 8.71 -6.36 -7.41
CA GLY A 168 8.75 -7.83 -7.28
C GLY A 168 9.98 -8.31 -6.51
N ALA A 169 11.16 -7.78 -6.85
CA ALA A 169 12.40 -8.15 -6.19
C ALA A 169 12.46 -7.69 -4.71
N LEU A 170 11.87 -6.54 -4.37
CA LEU A 170 11.80 -6.05 -2.98
C LEU A 170 10.89 -6.92 -2.12
N LEU A 171 9.71 -7.29 -2.62
CA LEU A 171 8.79 -8.20 -1.91
C LEU A 171 9.40 -9.57 -1.68
N ALA A 172 10.06 -10.15 -2.70
CA ALA A 172 10.73 -11.44 -2.55
C ALA A 172 11.77 -11.40 -1.43
N ARG A 173 12.58 -10.33 -1.37
CA ARG A 173 13.55 -10.13 -0.29
C ARG A 173 12.89 -9.91 1.06
N LEU A 174 11.77 -9.18 1.13
CA LEU A 174 11.00 -8.99 2.36
C LEU A 174 10.52 -10.34 2.92
N HIS A 175 9.89 -11.15 2.06
CA HIS A 175 9.31 -12.44 2.44
C HIS A 175 10.35 -13.51 2.77
N ALA A 176 11.59 -13.34 2.31
CA ALA A 176 12.69 -14.25 2.60
C ALA A 176 13.32 -14.02 3.99
N VAL A 177 13.03 -12.89 4.66
CA VAL A 177 13.57 -12.63 6.00
C VAL A 177 12.88 -13.54 7.02
N PRO A 178 13.62 -14.39 7.75
CA PRO A 178 13.03 -15.24 8.78
C PRO A 178 12.48 -14.39 9.93
N PRO A 179 11.19 -14.47 10.29
CA PRO A 179 10.64 -13.64 11.36
C PRO A 179 11.31 -13.83 12.73
N ALA A 180 11.83 -15.03 13.00
CA ALA A 180 12.57 -15.33 14.24
C ALA A 180 13.88 -14.53 14.39
N ALA A 181 14.39 -13.94 13.30
CA ALA A 181 15.58 -13.09 13.31
C ALA A 181 15.26 -11.60 13.50
N LEU A 182 13.99 -11.25 13.73
CA LEU A 182 13.51 -9.88 13.90
C LEU A 182 13.02 -9.64 15.34
N PRO A 183 12.93 -8.37 15.78
CA PRO A 183 12.26 -8.03 17.03
C PRO A 183 10.81 -8.56 17.04
N GLY A 184 10.37 -9.13 18.17
CA GLY A 184 9.05 -9.77 18.26
C GLY A 184 8.50 -9.89 19.67
N PRO A 185 7.29 -10.44 19.84
CA PRO A 185 6.47 -11.08 18.80
C PRO A 185 5.85 -10.08 17.81
N LEU A 186 5.96 -10.36 16.51
CA LEU A 186 5.41 -9.50 15.45
C LEU A 186 3.88 -9.55 15.41
N PRO A 187 3.18 -8.41 15.23
CA PRO A 187 1.75 -8.41 15.01
C PRO A 187 1.42 -9.01 13.62
N PRO A 188 0.16 -9.44 13.40
CA PRO A 188 -0.31 -9.77 12.06
C PRO A 188 -0.19 -8.58 11.10
N MET A 189 0.09 -8.86 9.82
CA MET A 189 -0.05 -7.86 8.77
C MET A 189 -1.51 -7.42 8.65
N ARG A 190 -1.75 -6.16 8.29
CA ARG A 190 -3.09 -5.54 8.40
C ARG A 190 -3.89 -5.55 7.12
N GLY A 191 -3.43 -6.22 6.07
CA GLY A 191 -4.08 -6.27 4.77
C GLY A 191 -5.56 -6.67 4.83
N PRO A 192 -5.90 -7.90 5.25
CA PRO A 192 -7.28 -8.35 5.40
C PRO A 192 -8.11 -7.43 6.31
N ALA A 193 -7.53 -6.99 7.43
CA ALA A 193 -8.18 -6.05 8.34
C ALA A 193 -8.51 -4.70 7.66
N LYS A 194 -7.65 -4.19 6.77
CA LYS A 194 -7.90 -2.97 5.98
C LYS A 194 -8.99 -3.18 4.94
N ALA A 195 -9.04 -4.35 4.30
CA ALA A 195 -10.13 -4.70 3.41
C ALA A 195 -11.46 -4.72 4.18
N ALA A 196 -11.52 -5.39 5.33
CA ALA A 196 -12.72 -5.44 6.17
C ALA A 196 -13.18 -4.05 6.62
N ARG A 197 -12.27 -3.18 7.06
CA ARG A 197 -12.56 -1.79 7.42
C ARG A 197 -13.09 -0.96 6.25
N ALA A 198 -12.61 -1.20 5.02
CA ALA A 198 -13.15 -0.53 3.85
C ALA A 198 -14.62 -0.89 3.62
N LEU A 199 -14.99 -2.17 3.81
CA LEU A 199 -16.39 -2.62 3.72
C LEU A 199 -17.25 -2.10 4.86
N GLU A 200 -16.72 -2.03 6.08
CA GLU A 200 -17.42 -1.40 7.20
C GLU A 200 -17.70 0.09 6.90
N SER A 201 -16.71 0.81 6.38
CA SER A 201 -16.88 2.21 5.99
C SER A 201 -17.93 2.35 4.88
N LEU A 202 -17.91 1.49 3.86
CA LEU A 202 -18.92 1.46 2.81
C LEU A 202 -20.33 1.33 3.40
N ARG A 203 -20.55 0.32 4.26
CA ARG A 203 -21.85 0.04 4.90
C ARG A 203 -22.37 1.18 5.75
N ARG A 204 -21.46 1.92 6.40
CA ARG A 204 -21.80 3.03 7.29
C ARG A 204 -22.08 4.34 6.54
N THR A 205 -21.39 4.58 5.44
CA THR A 205 -21.37 5.92 4.79
C THR A 205 -22.12 5.98 3.48
N VAL A 206 -22.10 4.92 2.68
CA VAL A 206 -22.63 4.96 1.31
C VAL A 206 -24.09 4.52 1.31
N ARG A 207 -24.93 5.26 0.58
CA ARG A 207 -26.34 4.89 0.39
C ARG A 207 -26.45 3.49 -0.21
N ARG A 208 -27.49 2.73 0.17
CA ARG A 208 -27.77 1.37 -0.30
C ARG A 208 -28.20 1.32 -1.79
N THR A 209 -27.25 1.56 -2.68
CA THR A 209 -27.39 1.52 -4.14
C THR A 209 -27.14 0.10 -4.69
N ALA A 210 -27.42 -0.11 -5.98
CA ALA A 210 -27.07 -1.37 -6.65
C ALA A 210 -25.54 -1.61 -6.65
N ALA A 211 -24.74 -0.55 -6.82
CA ALA A 211 -23.29 -0.62 -6.76
C ALA A 211 -22.79 -1.09 -5.39
N ALA A 212 -23.31 -0.50 -4.29
CA ALA A 212 -22.95 -0.92 -2.93
C ALA A 212 -23.33 -2.39 -2.68
N ARG A 213 -24.52 -2.83 -3.13
CA ARG A 213 -24.94 -4.23 -3.01
C ARG A 213 -24.05 -5.20 -3.79
N ALA A 214 -23.58 -4.82 -4.98
CA ALA A 214 -22.66 -5.65 -5.76
C ALA A 214 -21.32 -5.85 -5.04
N VAL A 215 -20.77 -4.79 -4.44
CA VAL A 215 -19.55 -4.85 -3.62
C VAL A 215 -19.75 -5.72 -2.38
N GLU A 216 -20.88 -5.58 -1.69
CA GLU A 216 -21.22 -6.41 -0.52
C GLU A 216 -21.42 -7.89 -0.87
N ALA A 217 -22.08 -8.19 -1.99
CA ALA A 217 -22.29 -9.56 -2.47
C ALA A 217 -20.95 -10.21 -2.84
N ALA A 218 -20.09 -9.47 -3.54
CA ALA A 218 -18.74 -9.92 -3.86
C ALA A 218 -17.94 -10.22 -2.59
N TRP A 219 -17.98 -9.33 -1.59
CA TRP A 219 -17.34 -9.54 -0.29
C TRP A 219 -17.84 -10.83 0.38
N ALA A 220 -19.15 -11.03 0.46
CA ALA A 220 -19.73 -12.19 1.16
C ALA A 220 -19.27 -13.54 0.60
N GLY A 221 -18.97 -13.61 -0.71
CA GLY A 221 -18.46 -14.82 -1.36
C GLY A 221 -16.97 -15.09 -1.16
N LEU A 222 -16.21 -14.18 -0.54
CA LEU A 222 -14.77 -14.35 -0.36
C LEU A 222 -14.44 -15.32 0.80
N PRO A 223 -13.30 -16.02 0.73
CA PRO A 223 -12.80 -16.83 1.85
C PRO A 223 -12.70 -16.02 3.14
N ALA A 224 -13.02 -16.65 4.28
CA ALA A 224 -13.06 -15.96 5.58
C ALA A 224 -11.73 -15.27 5.94
N TRP A 225 -10.60 -15.87 5.56
CA TRP A 225 -9.28 -15.31 5.88
C TRP A 225 -8.98 -13.99 5.16
N THR A 226 -9.45 -13.81 3.91
CA THR A 226 -9.28 -12.52 3.20
C THR A 226 -10.18 -11.44 3.78
N ARG A 227 -11.17 -11.85 4.60
CA ARG A 227 -12.14 -10.97 5.25
C ARG A 227 -11.78 -10.61 6.69
N ASP A 228 -10.61 -11.03 7.17
CA ASP A 228 -10.20 -10.89 8.58
C ASP A 228 -11.12 -11.66 9.56
N GLU A 229 -11.82 -12.69 9.07
CA GLU A 229 -12.75 -13.50 9.86
C GLU A 229 -12.17 -14.87 10.27
N ALA A 230 -10.99 -15.21 9.74
CA ALA A 230 -10.25 -16.43 10.08
C ALA A 230 -8.74 -16.21 9.88
N PRO A 231 -7.87 -17.01 10.53
CA PRO A 231 -6.43 -16.98 10.27
C PRO A 231 -6.10 -17.24 8.78
N PRO A 232 -5.04 -16.61 8.23
CA PRO A 232 -4.60 -16.88 6.87
C PRO A 232 -4.04 -18.31 6.72
N PRO A 233 -4.06 -18.88 5.50
CA PRO A 233 -3.48 -20.20 5.22
C PRO A 233 -2.00 -20.28 5.58
N ARG A 234 -1.28 -19.16 5.49
CA ARG A 234 0.10 -18.98 5.92
C ARG A 234 0.21 -17.71 6.77
N ALA A 235 1.00 -17.79 7.84
CA ALA A 235 1.30 -16.67 8.73
C ALA A 235 2.79 -16.64 9.12
N ASP A 236 3.64 -17.25 8.28
CA ASP A 236 5.05 -17.50 8.53
C ASP A 236 5.98 -16.46 7.87
N SER A 237 5.42 -15.53 7.10
CA SER A 237 6.17 -14.58 6.28
C SER A 237 5.95 -13.15 6.75
N LEU A 238 7.03 -12.37 6.81
CA LEU A 238 6.94 -10.92 6.96
C LEU A 238 6.35 -10.32 5.68
N CYS A 239 5.19 -9.68 5.78
CA CYS A 239 4.47 -9.06 4.67
C CYS A 239 4.33 -7.56 4.91
N HIS A 240 4.35 -6.78 3.82
CA HIS A 240 4.11 -5.34 3.80
C HIS A 240 2.68 -4.99 4.26
N GLY A 241 1.70 -5.75 3.79
CA GLY A 241 0.29 -5.65 4.20
C GLY A 241 -0.55 -4.63 3.41
N ASP A 242 0.05 -3.65 2.75
CA ASP A 242 -0.68 -2.68 1.89
C ASP A 242 0.10 -2.20 0.66
N LEU A 243 0.88 -3.07 0.02
CA LEU A 243 1.72 -2.66 -1.11
C LEU A 243 0.95 -1.88 -2.21
N HIS A 244 1.47 -0.70 -2.57
CA HIS A 244 1.16 0.02 -3.82
C HIS A 244 2.37 0.83 -4.30
N LEU A 245 2.35 1.33 -5.55
CA LEU A 245 3.50 2.05 -6.14
C LEU A 245 3.89 3.34 -5.39
N GLY A 246 2.96 3.95 -4.66
CA GLY A 246 3.21 5.10 -3.80
C GLY A 246 4.02 4.78 -2.54
N GLN A 247 4.31 3.51 -2.27
CA GLN A 247 5.13 3.05 -1.15
C GLN A 247 6.57 2.70 -1.55
N LEU A 248 7.04 3.26 -2.67
CA LEU A 248 8.42 3.13 -3.12
C LEU A 248 9.09 4.50 -3.21
N VAL A 249 10.32 4.57 -2.71
CA VAL A 249 11.20 5.72 -2.90
C VAL A 249 12.60 5.29 -3.30
N ARG A 250 13.28 6.13 -4.10
CA ARG A 250 14.72 6.03 -4.33
C ARG A 250 15.47 6.71 -3.20
N HIS A 251 16.38 5.97 -2.56
CA HIS A 251 17.21 6.51 -1.49
C HIS A 251 18.67 6.01 -1.57
N PRO A 252 19.69 6.91 -1.51
CA PRO A 252 19.55 8.37 -1.40
C PRO A 252 18.94 8.98 -2.67
N ALA A 253 18.21 10.09 -2.53
CA ALA A 253 17.63 10.79 -3.67
C ALA A 253 18.72 11.44 -4.56
N PRO A 254 18.47 11.60 -5.88
CA PRO A 254 17.30 11.15 -6.61
C PRO A 254 17.42 9.73 -7.18
N ASP A 255 18.63 9.21 -7.35
CA ASP A 255 18.89 8.03 -8.19
C ASP A 255 19.26 6.76 -7.41
N GLY A 256 19.18 6.80 -6.08
CA GLY A 256 19.45 5.64 -5.23
C GLY A 256 18.57 4.43 -5.54
N PRO A 257 18.91 3.26 -4.97
CA PRO A 257 18.09 2.07 -5.11
C PRO A 257 16.70 2.27 -4.49
N TRP A 258 15.72 1.55 -5.03
CA TRP A 258 14.36 1.53 -4.50
C TRP A 258 14.32 0.93 -3.09
N ARG A 259 13.47 1.51 -2.24
CA ARG A 259 13.12 1.06 -0.90
C ARG A 259 11.62 1.11 -0.70
N LEU A 260 11.09 0.16 0.06
CA LEU A 260 9.73 0.18 0.56
C LEU A 260 9.61 1.16 1.74
N ILE A 261 8.50 1.88 1.82
CA ILE A 261 8.13 2.77 2.91
C ILE A 261 6.73 2.40 3.42
N ASP A 262 6.24 3.10 4.44
CA ASP A 262 4.88 2.93 4.98
C ASP A 262 4.64 1.58 5.68
N VAL A 263 5.36 1.38 6.78
CA VAL A 263 5.38 0.12 7.54
C VAL A 263 4.19 -0.07 8.49
N ASP A 264 3.15 0.77 8.39
CA ASP A 264 2.01 0.79 9.32
C ASP A 264 1.16 -0.47 9.27
N ASP A 265 1.30 -1.28 8.22
CA ASP A 265 0.56 -2.51 8.00
C ASP A 265 1.46 -3.75 7.96
N LEU A 266 2.76 -3.55 8.17
CA LEU A 266 3.78 -4.60 8.20
C LEU A 266 3.48 -5.63 9.30
N GLY A 267 3.67 -6.91 9.01
CA GLY A 267 3.52 -7.96 10.02
C GLY A 267 3.55 -9.36 9.43
N LEU A 268 3.15 -10.34 10.25
CA LEU A 268 3.06 -11.73 9.81
C LEU A 268 1.78 -12.00 9.01
N GLY A 269 1.89 -12.69 7.88
CA GLY A 269 0.72 -13.07 7.08
C GLY A 269 1.04 -13.96 5.89
N ASP A 270 0.07 -14.10 5.00
CA ASP A 270 0.23 -14.83 3.75
C ASP A 270 0.89 -13.90 2.71
N PRO A 271 2.09 -14.24 2.20
CA PRO A 271 2.82 -13.36 1.28
C PRO A 271 2.15 -13.22 -0.09
N ALA A 272 1.11 -14.01 -0.39
CA ALA A 272 0.27 -13.79 -1.57
C ALA A 272 -0.52 -12.46 -1.49
N TRP A 273 -0.75 -11.93 -0.28
CA TRP A 273 -1.46 -10.66 -0.11
C TRP A 273 -0.71 -9.48 -0.72
N ASP A 274 0.62 -9.44 -0.57
CA ASP A 274 1.42 -8.34 -1.14
C ASP A 274 1.48 -8.37 -2.67
N LEU A 275 1.19 -9.52 -3.29
CA LEU A 275 1.09 -9.67 -4.75
C LEU A 275 -0.31 -9.33 -5.27
N ALA A 276 -1.28 -9.14 -4.38
CA ALA A 276 -2.70 -9.13 -4.71
C ALA A 276 -3.14 -7.90 -5.49
N ARG A 277 -2.58 -6.71 -5.20
CA ARG A 277 -2.96 -5.48 -5.90
C ARG A 277 -2.55 -5.51 -7.38
N PRO A 278 -1.29 -5.83 -7.75
CA PRO A 278 -0.94 -6.02 -9.15
C PRO A 278 -1.76 -7.13 -9.83
N ALA A 279 -2.08 -8.22 -9.12
CA ALA A 279 -2.91 -9.30 -9.65
C ALA A 279 -4.36 -8.85 -9.89
N ALA A 280 -4.93 -8.07 -8.97
CA ALA A 280 -6.26 -7.48 -9.11
C ALA A 280 -6.32 -6.55 -10.31
N TRP A 281 -5.31 -5.70 -10.50
CA TRP A 281 -5.22 -4.82 -11.67
C TRP A 281 -5.07 -5.59 -12.98
N PHE A 282 -4.28 -6.66 -12.98
CA PHE A 282 -4.18 -7.53 -14.15
C PHE A 282 -5.53 -8.20 -14.46
N ALA A 283 -6.21 -8.74 -13.46
CA ALA A 283 -7.52 -9.39 -13.62
C ALA A 283 -8.61 -8.44 -14.12
N THR A 284 -8.53 -7.15 -13.79
CA THR A 284 -9.48 -6.12 -14.25
C THR A 284 -9.03 -5.41 -15.53
N GLY A 285 -7.88 -5.77 -16.10
CA GLY A 285 -7.31 -5.14 -17.29
C GLY A 285 -6.68 -3.77 -17.05
N LEU A 286 -6.49 -3.34 -15.80
CA LEU A 286 -5.82 -2.10 -15.41
C LEU A 286 -4.28 -2.20 -15.45
N LEU A 287 -3.73 -3.41 -15.45
CA LEU A 287 -2.29 -3.64 -15.58
C LEU A 287 -2.01 -4.46 -16.85
N ALA A 288 -1.09 -3.96 -17.68
CA ALA A 288 -0.72 -4.65 -18.91
C ALA A 288 -0.12 -6.04 -18.62
N PRO A 289 -0.40 -7.06 -19.45
CA PRO A 289 0.15 -8.40 -19.26
C PRO A 289 1.69 -8.43 -19.18
N ALA A 290 2.36 -7.57 -19.97
CA ALA A 290 3.81 -7.46 -19.96
C ALA A 290 4.33 -6.97 -18.59
N ASP A 291 3.69 -5.97 -17.99
CA ASP A 291 4.08 -5.41 -16.69
C ASP A 291 3.84 -6.38 -15.55
N PHE A 292 2.69 -7.04 -15.55
CA PHE A 292 2.39 -8.10 -14.59
C PHE A 292 3.39 -9.27 -14.71
N GLY A 293 3.76 -9.64 -15.94
CA GLY A 293 4.79 -10.62 -16.22
C GLY A 293 6.18 -10.20 -15.71
N ARG A 294 6.59 -8.94 -15.91
CA ARG A 294 7.86 -8.38 -15.40
C ARG A 294 7.90 -8.41 -13.87
N PHE A 295 6.82 -7.98 -13.21
CA PHE A 295 6.66 -8.03 -11.76
C PHE A 295 6.80 -9.45 -11.20
N LEU A 296 6.00 -10.40 -11.69
CA LEU A 296 6.03 -11.79 -11.23
C LEU A 296 7.35 -12.49 -11.56
N GLY A 297 7.91 -12.21 -12.74
CA GLY A 297 9.21 -12.71 -13.17
C GLY A 297 10.31 -12.28 -12.21
N ALA A 298 10.38 -10.99 -11.86
CA ALA A 298 11.37 -10.47 -10.92
C ALA A 298 11.18 -10.99 -9.50
N TYR A 299 9.92 -11.11 -9.03
CA TYR A 299 9.62 -11.71 -7.73
C TYR A 299 10.14 -13.15 -7.62
N ARG A 300 9.87 -13.97 -8.64
CA ARG A 300 10.33 -15.36 -8.69
C ARG A 300 11.85 -15.46 -8.83
N ALA A 301 12.45 -14.66 -9.71
CA ALA A 301 13.90 -14.64 -9.92
C ALA A 301 14.66 -14.25 -8.65
N ALA A 302 14.06 -13.43 -7.79
CA ALA A 302 14.59 -13.06 -6.49
C ALA A 302 14.28 -14.08 -5.36
N GLY A 303 13.70 -15.24 -5.67
CA GLY A 303 13.43 -16.32 -4.72
C GLY A 303 12.13 -16.15 -3.92
N GLY A 304 11.15 -15.40 -4.42
CA GLY A 304 9.90 -15.14 -3.73
C GLY A 304 9.11 -16.41 -3.38
N THR A 305 8.53 -16.43 -2.17
CA THR A 305 8.00 -17.64 -1.51
C THR A 305 6.47 -17.78 -1.53
N ALA A 306 5.74 -16.80 -2.05
CA ALA A 306 4.27 -16.81 -2.07
C ALA A 306 3.67 -17.77 -3.10
N LEU A 307 4.38 -17.99 -4.20
CA LEU A 307 3.92 -18.75 -5.35
C LEU A 307 4.75 -20.03 -5.42
N PRO A 308 4.18 -21.20 -5.10
CA PRO A 308 4.90 -22.47 -5.24
C PRO A 308 5.31 -22.66 -6.71
N GLY A 309 6.54 -23.13 -6.94
CA GLY A 309 7.10 -23.25 -8.29
C GLY A 309 6.62 -24.50 -9.05
N GLY A 310 6.50 -24.37 -10.38
CA GLY A 310 6.17 -25.41 -11.38
C GLY A 310 7.24 -26.48 -11.53
N ALA A 311 7.49 -27.21 -10.45
CA ALA A 311 8.42 -28.32 -10.37
C ALA A 311 7.88 -29.58 -11.07
N ASP A 312 7.58 -29.49 -12.37
CA ASP A 312 7.14 -30.63 -13.20
C ASP A 312 7.00 -30.28 -14.70
N GLY A 313 7.53 -29.14 -15.16
CA GLY A 313 7.42 -28.72 -16.56
C GLY A 313 6.03 -28.18 -16.96
N ARG A 314 5.10 -28.04 -16.01
CA ARG A 314 3.82 -27.36 -16.27
C ARG A 314 4.02 -25.85 -16.42
N PRO A 315 3.17 -25.17 -17.23
CA PRO A 315 3.11 -23.73 -17.26
C PRO A 315 2.89 -23.18 -15.85
N PHE A 316 3.65 -22.15 -15.51
CA PHE A 316 3.51 -21.47 -14.23
C PHE A 316 2.12 -20.82 -14.15
N ASP A 317 1.35 -21.21 -13.12
CA ASP A 317 0.04 -20.63 -12.83
C ASP A 317 0.07 -19.99 -11.42
N PRO A 318 -0.01 -18.64 -11.32
CA PRO A 318 -0.02 -17.95 -10.04
C PRO A 318 -1.41 -17.94 -9.36
N TRP A 319 -2.49 -18.22 -10.11
CA TRP A 319 -3.86 -17.98 -9.66
C TRP A 319 -4.33 -18.82 -8.47
N PRO A 320 -3.90 -20.08 -8.28
CA PRO A 320 -4.25 -20.84 -7.09
C PRO A 320 -3.88 -20.14 -5.77
N ARG A 321 -2.90 -19.23 -5.80
CA ARG A 321 -2.51 -18.41 -4.64
C ARG A 321 -3.04 -16.97 -4.73
N LEU A 322 -3.20 -16.42 -5.92
CA LEU A 322 -3.54 -15.01 -6.11
C LEU A 322 -5.04 -14.72 -6.26
N ASP A 323 -5.89 -15.68 -6.63
CA ASP A 323 -7.31 -15.42 -6.91
C ASP A 323 -8.04 -14.77 -5.73
N ALA A 324 -8.07 -15.46 -4.59
CA ALA A 324 -8.76 -14.98 -3.39
C ALA A 324 -8.29 -13.59 -2.93
N PRO A 325 -6.97 -13.32 -2.72
CA PRO A 325 -6.54 -12.01 -2.29
C PRO A 325 -6.71 -10.95 -3.38
N ALA A 326 -6.56 -11.27 -4.68
CA ALA A 326 -6.83 -10.32 -5.76
C ALA A 326 -8.29 -9.87 -5.77
N ARG A 327 -9.24 -10.82 -5.64
CA ARG A 327 -10.67 -10.51 -5.52
C ARG A 327 -10.96 -9.65 -4.29
N ALA A 328 -10.32 -9.94 -3.15
CA ALA A 328 -10.45 -9.13 -1.93
C ALA A 328 -9.96 -7.68 -2.13
N LEU A 329 -8.82 -7.49 -2.80
CA LEU A 329 -8.29 -6.16 -3.13
C LEU A 329 -9.19 -5.42 -4.13
N THR A 330 -9.78 -6.11 -5.11
CA THR A 330 -10.78 -5.51 -6.01
C THR A 330 -11.98 -4.98 -5.23
N VAL A 331 -12.52 -5.77 -4.30
CA VAL A 331 -13.65 -5.36 -3.45
C VAL A 331 -13.26 -4.19 -2.54
N GLN A 332 -12.07 -4.24 -1.93
CA GLN A 332 -11.56 -3.13 -1.11
C GLN A 332 -11.44 -1.82 -1.91
N LEU A 333 -10.90 -1.89 -3.13
CA LEU A 333 -10.77 -0.74 -4.03
C LEU A 333 -12.14 -0.18 -4.41
N ALA A 334 -13.09 -1.03 -4.79
CA ALA A 334 -14.47 -0.62 -5.09
C ALA A 334 -15.15 0.03 -3.89
N ALA A 335 -15.00 -0.55 -2.69
CA ALA A 335 -15.57 0.01 -1.46
C ALA A 335 -15.01 1.41 -1.17
N ARG A 336 -13.68 1.60 -1.25
CA ARG A 336 -13.03 2.90 -1.05
C ARG A 336 -13.44 3.92 -2.11
N ALA A 337 -13.55 3.51 -3.36
CA ALA A 337 -14.04 4.33 -4.46
C ALA A 337 -15.44 4.90 -4.19
N LEU A 338 -16.39 4.05 -3.78
CA LEU A 338 -17.75 4.46 -3.46
C LEU A 338 -17.82 5.36 -2.22
N VAL A 339 -17.06 5.06 -1.16
CA VAL A 339 -16.98 5.91 0.04
C VAL A 339 -16.49 7.31 -0.31
N ARG A 340 -15.46 7.40 -1.16
CA ARG A 340 -14.92 8.68 -1.64
C ARG A 340 -15.94 9.44 -2.49
N ALA A 341 -16.58 8.78 -3.45
CA ALA A 341 -17.60 9.41 -4.28
C ALA A 341 -18.76 9.98 -3.45
N GLU A 342 -19.20 9.27 -2.40
CA GLU A 342 -20.23 9.74 -1.47
C GLU A 342 -19.74 10.95 -0.66
N ALA A 343 -18.52 10.93 -0.14
CA ALA A 343 -17.93 12.05 0.60
C ALA A 343 -17.78 13.32 -0.25
N GLU A 344 -17.47 13.15 -1.53
CA GLU A 344 -17.35 14.23 -2.53
C GLU A 344 -18.72 14.65 -3.10
N GLY A 345 -19.83 14.00 -2.70
CA GLY A 345 -21.17 14.31 -3.19
C GLY A 345 -21.37 14.07 -4.69
N ARG A 346 -20.55 13.21 -5.31
CA ARG A 346 -20.56 12.93 -6.74
C ARG A 346 -21.04 11.52 -7.07
N ALA A 347 -21.45 11.32 -8.32
CA ALA A 347 -21.70 9.98 -8.84
C ALA A 347 -20.36 9.22 -9.03
N PRO A 348 -20.36 7.87 -8.91
CA PRO A 348 -19.22 7.05 -9.28
C PRO A 348 -18.80 7.31 -10.72
N ASP A 349 -17.52 7.59 -10.93
CA ASP A 349 -16.99 7.86 -12.27
C ASP A 349 -16.74 6.57 -13.06
N GLU A 350 -16.12 6.66 -14.23
CA GLU A 350 -15.81 5.50 -15.05
C GLU A 350 -14.89 4.48 -14.34
N THR A 351 -13.91 4.96 -13.58
CA THR A 351 -12.96 4.11 -12.85
C THR A 351 -13.66 3.41 -11.70
N ASP A 352 -14.50 4.15 -10.95
CA ASP A 352 -15.29 3.58 -9.86
C ASP A 352 -16.26 2.51 -10.39
N ARG A 353 -16.91 2.76 -11.54
CA ARG A 353 -17.82 1.81 -12.19
C ARG A 353 -17.10 0.54 -12.65
N ALA A 354 -15.90 0.66 -13.24
CA ALA A 354 -15.12 -0.50 -13.65
C ALA A 354 -14.79 -1.45 -12.48
N LEU A 355 -14.49 -0.89 -11.30
CA LEU A 355 -14.28 -1.66 -10.08
C LEU A 355 -15.57 -2.35 -9.59
N VAL A 356 -16.70 -1.64 -9.62
CA VAL A 356 -18.02 -2.20 -9.26
C VAL A 356 -18.46 -3.31 -10.23
N ASP A 357 -18.19 -3.16 -11.52
CA ASP A 357 -18.48 -4.18 -12.53
C ASP A 357 -17.62 -5.43 -12.31
N ALA A 358 -16.36 -5.26 -11.89
CA ALA A 358 -15.53 -6.37 -11.47
C ALA A 358 -16.11 -7.08 -10.23
N CYS A 359 -16.60 -6.34 -9.23
CA CYS A 359 -17.30 -6.92 -8.10
C CYS A 359 -18.57 -7.69 -8.53
N SER A 360 -19.33 -7.17 -9.49
CA SER A 360 -20.52 -7.86 -10.02
C SER A 360 -20.18 -9.22 -10.63
N ARG A 361 -19.06 -9.31 -11.37
CA ARG A 361 -18.55 -10.59 -11.90
C ARG A 361 -18.09 -11.53 -10.79
N ILE A 362 -17.39 -11.01 -9.79
CA ILE A 362 -16.92 -11.75 -8.61
C ILE A 362 -18.09 -12.34 -7.79
N ALA A 363 -19.22 -11.63 -7.72
CA ALA A 363 -20.41 -12.09 -7.01
C ALA A 363 -21.19 -13.17 -7.77
N GLY A 364 -21.05 -13.22 -9.10
CA GLY A 364 -21.71 -14.21 -9.96
C GLY A 364 -20.86 -15.45 -10.28
N SER A 365 -19.63 -15.52 -9.78
CA SER A 365 -18.65 -16.61 -10.02
C SER A 365 -18.77 -17.77 -9.06
#